data_AF-A0A433CWG5-F1
#
_entry.id   AF-A0A433CWG5-F1
#
_cell.length_a   1.000
_cell.length_b   1.000
_cell.length_c   1.000
_cell.angle_alpha   90.00
_cell.angle_beta   90.00
_cell.angle_gamma   90.00
#
_symmetry.space_group_name_H-M   'P 1'
#
loop_
_entity.id
_entity.type
_entity.pdbx_description
1 polymer ?
#
loop_
_entity_poly.entity_id
_entity_poly.type
_entity_poly.pdbx_seq_one_letter_code
_entity_poly.pdbx_strand_id
1 'polypeptide(L)'
;MCNEKRHSSNDVTSRTIRGRPATGPFLPFAKMFSTPQQLARRTGIKGTDRFHYLQELVTEFQTTADQEAKRQVLANLANFAYDPINYDWLWQLNVIDLFLGGFPMFVHILANRETPPRRLQSISDADEKLNEFGMGGICNICLMRACVFGDPAFHISNGSRTADKRNKDYINSKPGNIASIIARLSDDNEETVLNAITILMFLVTPASKRYIIIEPVKSQMFRFASSPNPRLANIAKVFLQDYFEEPEQQ
;
A
#
# COMPACT_ATOMS: atom_id res chain seq x y z
N MET A 1 29.18 11.90 -63.73
CA MET A 1 28.42 12.21 -62.50
C MET A 1 27.19 11.33 -62.46
N CYS A 2 27.21 10.29 -61.63
CA CYS A 2 26.05 9.71 -60.94
C CYS A 2 26.55 8.53 -60.10
N ASN A 3 26.15 8.55 -58.84
CA ASN A 3 26.57 7.67 -57.76
C ASN A 3 25.57 6.50 -57.69
N GLU A 4 26.02 5.25 -57.78
CA GLU A 4 25.22 4.10 -57.32
C GLU A 4 26.08 2.89 -56.90
N LYS A 5 25.95 2.56 -55.61
CA LYS A 5 26.01 1.25 -54.93
C LYS A 5 27.08 0.23 -55.36
N ARG A 6 27.92 -0.16 -54.39
CA ARG A 6 27.91 -1.52 -53.81
C ARG A 6 28.81 -1.62 -52.56
N HIS A 7 28.22 -2.17 -51.50
CA HIS A 7 28.86 -2.55 -50.25
C HIS A 7 29.93 -3.62 -50.49
N SER A 8 31.09 -3.44 -49.85
CA SER A 8 32.13 -4.45 -49.70
C SER A 8 32.19 -4.88 -48.23
N SER A 9 32.18 -6.20 -48.06
CA SER A 9 32.31 -6.98 -46.84
C SER A 9 33.51 -6.58 -45.97
N ASN A 10 33.34 -6.71 -44.65
CA ASN A 10 34.36 -7.30 -43.79
C ASN A 10 33.70 -7.97 -42.58
N ASP A 11 33.99 -9.27 -42.48
CA ASP A 11 33.54 -10.27 -41.53
C ASP A 11 34.47 -10.28 -40.31
N VAL A 12 33.94 -10.18 -39.08
CA VAL A 12 34.64 -10.61 -37.85
C VAL A 12 33.62 -11.10 -36.80
N THR A 13 33.34 -12.39 -36.85
CA THR A 13 33.19 -13.34 -35.72
C THR A 13 32.07 -13.16 -34.68
N SER A 14 31.23 -14.20 -34.65
CA SER A 14 30.48 -14.75 -33.50
C SER A 14 31.07 -14.44 -32.13
N ARG A 15 30.30 -13.75 -31.28
CA ARG A 15 30.39 -13.88 -29.83
C ARG A 15 29.06 -14.35 -29.27
N THR A 16 29.08 -15.61 -28.85
CA THR A 16 28.17 -16.32 -27.97
C THR A 16 27.55 -15.40 -26.91
N ILE A 17 26.22 -15.31 -26.93
CA ILE A 17 25.42 -14.75 -25.84
C ILE A 17 25.62 -15.66 -24.62
N ARG A 18 26.53 -15.28 -23.72
CA ARG A 18 26.64 -15.91 -22.40
C ARG A 18 25.49 -15.39 -21.53
N GLY A 19 24.56 -16.28 -21.19
CA GLY A 19 23.49 -16.04 -20.23
C GLY A 19 24.06 -15.53 -18.90
N ARG A 20 23.40 -14.53 -18.31
CA ARG A 20 23.69 -14.10 -16.95
C ARG A 20 23.18 -15.16 -15.96
N PRO A 21 23.98 -15.59 -14.97
CA PRO A 21 23.50 -16.48 -13.93
C PRO A 21 22.53 -15.74 -13.00
N ALA A 22 21.43 -16.40 -12.68
CA ALA A 22 20.35 -15.93 -11.82
C ALA A 22 20.69 -16.10 -10.31
N THR A 23 21.83 -15.57 -9.87
CA THR A 23 22.25 -15.64 -8.46
C THR A 23 23.03 -14.39 -8.05
N GLY A 24 22.35 -13.24 -8.02
CA GLY A 24 22.80 -12.11 -7.19
C GLY A 24 22.41 -12.38 -5.73
N PRO A 25 23.23 -12.01 -4.72
CA PRO A 25 22.84 -12.17 -3.33
C PRO A 25 21.60 -11.33 -3.07
N PHE A 26 20.54 -11.94 -2.52
CA PHE A 26 19.42 -11.21 -1.95
C PHE A 26 19.99 -10.16 -0.98
N LEU A 27 19.74 -8.88 -1.26
CA LEU A 27 20.13 -7.82 -0.34
C LEU A 27 19.38 -8.03 0.98
N PRO A 28 20.05 -7.98 2.14
CA PRO A 28 19.39 -8.20 3.43
C PRO A 28 18.28 -7.16 3.64
N PHE A 29 17.14 -7.59 4.19
CA PHE A 29 15.93 -6.79 4.42
C PHE A 29 16.20 -5.44 5.13
N ALA A 30 17.23 -5.39 5.98
CA ALA A 30 17.72 -4.19 6.66
C ALA A 30 18.21 -3.07 5.70
N LYS A 31 18.60 -3.40 4.46
CA LYS A 31 19.07 -2.43 3.46
C LYS A 31 17.94 -1.72 2.72
N MET A 32 16.69 -2.10 2.98
CA MET A 32 15.49 -1.55 2.33
C MET A 32 14.84 -0.41 3.14
N PHE A 33 15.09 -0.32 4.45
CA PHE A 33 14.59 0.76 5.32
C PHE A 33 15.59 1.89 5.46
N SER A 34 15.09 3.11 5.49
CA SER A 34 15.90 4.28 5.77
C SER A 34 16.18 4.37 7.26
N THR A 35 17.44 4.53 7.59
CA THR A 35 17.87 4.93 8.93
C THR A 35 17.77 6.45 9.09
N PRO A 36 17.64 6.98 10.32
CA PRO A 36 17.69 8.43 10.57
C PRO A 36 18.94 9.10 9.98
N GLN A 37 20.07 8.38 10.01
CA GLN A 37 21.35 8.83 9.45
C GLN A 37 21.31 8.92 7.91
N GLN A 38 20.67 7.95 7.23
CA GLN A 38 20.47 8.01 5.78
C GLN A 38 19.49 9.12 5.39
N LEU A 39 18.44 9.34 6.18
CA LEU A 39 17.51 10.45 5.96
C LEU A 39 18.24 11.79 6.07
N ALA A 40 18.97 12.03 7.17
CA ALA A 40 19.74 13.25 7.37
C ALA A 40 20.76 13.53 6.25
N ARG A 41 21.38 12.46 5.71
CA ARG A 41 22.27 12.57 4.54
C ARG A 41 21.54 12.98 3.25
N ARG A 42 20.29 12.54 3.06
CA ARG A 42 19.47 12.82 1.87
C ARG A 42 18.77 14.18 1.94
N THR A 43 18.32 14.61 3.11
CA THR A 43 17.76 15.95 3.29
C THR A 43 18.82 17.03 3.15
N GLY A 44 20.10 16.75 3.44
CA GLY A 44 21.16 17.74 3.32
C GLY A 44 20.97 18.92 4.27
N ILE A 45 21.92 19.86 4.29
CA ILE A 45 21.92 20.99 5.26
C ILE A 45 20.83 22.03 4.93
N LYS A 46 20.30 22.02 3.69
CA LYS A 46 19.30 22.98 3.19
C LYS A 46 17.97 22.35 2.76
N GLY A 47 17.79 21.03 2.88
CA GLY A 47 16.55 20.39 2.45
C GLY A 47 15.41 20.61 3.43
N THR A 48 14.19 20.59 2.91
CA THR A 48 12.96 20.63 3.68
C THR A 48 12.95 19.48 4.69
N ASP A 49 12.59 19.79 5.94
CA ASP A 49 12.38 18.78 6.97
C ASP A 49 11.36 17.73 6.48
N ARG A 50 11.61 16.44 6.77
CA ARG A 50 10.80 15.34 6.20
C ARG A 50 9.34 15.46 6.59
N PHE A 51 9.07 15.85 7.84
CA PHE A 51 7.70 16.08 8.29
C PHE A 51 7.05 17.22 7.52
N HIS A 52 7.75 18.35 7.33
CA HIS A 52 7.25 19.47 6.53
C HIS A 52 6.95 19.07 5.08
N TYR A 53 7.83 18.28 4.45
CA TYR A 53 7.56 17.77 3.10
C TYR A 53 6.31 16.87 3.03
N LEU A 54 6.12 15.98 4.00
CA LEU A 54 4.90 15.17 4.09
C LEU A 54 3.65 16.04 4.31
N GLN A 55 3.77 17.12 5.10
CA GLN A 55 2.70 18.08 5.33
C GLN A 55 2.35 18.87 4.06
N GLU A 56 3.35 19.27 3.27
CA GLU A 56 3.14 19.90 1.95
C GLU A 56 2.37 18.97 1.02
N LEU A 57 2.73 17.69 0.94
CA LEU A 57 1.99 16.70 0.16
C LEU A 57 0.52 16.58 0.60
N VAL A 58 0.26 16.44 1.90
CA VAL A 58 -1.12 16.35 2.41
C VAL A 58 -1.91 17.62 2.10
N THR A 59 -1.27 18.78 2.22
CA THR A 59 -1.88 20.08 1.88
C THR A 59 -2.21 20.15 0.39
N GLU A 60 -1.27 19.79 -0.48
CA GLU A 60 -1.44 19.76 -1.93
C GLU A 60 -2.63 18.88 -2.32
N PHE A 61 -2.72 17.67 -1.76
CA PHE A 61 -3.85 16.77 -1.99
C PHE A 61 -5.20 17.40 -1.61
N GLN A 62 -5.24 18.15 -0.51
CA GLN A 62 -6.46 18.78 0.00
C GLN A 62 -6.86 20.02 -0.81
N THR A 63 -5.89 20.80 -1.29
CA THR A 63 -6.16 22.10 -1.92
C THR A 63 -6.27 22.04 -3.44
N THR A 64 -5.62 21.06 -4.09
CA THR A 64 -5.63 20.98 -5.55
C THR A 64 -6.98 20.48 -6.09
N ALA A 65 -7.40 21.05 -7.22
CA ALA A 65 -8.55 20.55 -7.98
C ALA A 65 -8.13 19.50 -9.04
N ASP A 66 -6.83 19.43 -9.36
CA ASP A 66 -6.29 18.51 -10.36
C ASP A 66 -6.24 17.07 -9.83
N GLN A 67 -6.91 16.16 -10.51
CA GLN A 67 -6.96 14.75 -10.14
C GLN A 67 -5.62 14.05 -10.36
N GLU A 68 -4.86 14.45 -11.37
CA GLU A 68 -3.55 13.83 -11.63
C GLU A 68 -2.55 14.21 -10.53
N ALA A 69 -2.56 15.48 -10.11
CA ALA A 69 -1.82 15.91 -8.94
C ALA A 69 -2.20 15.11 -7.69
N LYS A 70 -3.51 14.88 -7.44
CA LYS A 70 -3.98 14.04 -6.33
C LYS A 70 -3.44 12.62 -6.40
N ARG A 71 -3.51 11.99 -7.57
CA ARG A 71 -2.98 10.64 -7.80
C ARG A 71 -1.49 10.57 -7.51
N GLN A 72 -0.72 11.52 -8.03
CA GLN A 72 0.73 11.58 -7.82
C GLN A 72 1.09 11.78 -6.34
N VAL A 73 0.38 12.67 -5.65
CA VAL A 73 0.58 12.92 -4.23
C VAL A 73 0.23 11.69 -3.40
N LEU A 74 -0.89 11.03 -3.67
CA LEU A 74 -1.31 9.83 -2.93
C LEU A 74 -0.34 8.67 -3.17
N ALA A 75 0.14 8.49 -4.40
CA ALA A 75 1.18 7.51 -4.74
C ALA A 75 2.48 7.79 -3.98
N ASN A 76 2.89 9.06 -3.88
CA ASN A 76 4.06 9.45 -3.09
C ASN A 76 3.88 9.11 -1.60
N LEU A 77 2.73 9.47 -1.02
CA LEU A 77 2.41 9.12 0.38
C LEU A 77 2.42 7.60 0.60
N ALA A 78 1.86 6.82 -0.33
CA ALA A 78 1.87 5.35 -0.26
C ALA A 78 3.29 4.77 -0.30
N ASN A 79 4.20 5.37 -1.06
CA ASN A 79 5.62 5.00 -1.07
C ASN A 79 6.31 5.33 0.26
N PHE A 80 6.01 6.48 0.89
CA PHE A 80 6.54 6.81 2.22
C PHE A 80 6.03 5.85 3.30
N ALA A 81 4.80 5.35 3.14
CA ALA A 81 4.20 4.37 4.04
C ALA A 81 4.88 2.99 4.03
N TYR A 82 5.81 2.74 3.12
CA TYR A 82 6.62 1.52 3.13
C TYR A 82 7.63 1.47 4.29
N ASP A 83 8.12 2.65 4.72
CA ASP A 83 9.21 2.80 5.68
C ASP A 83 8.69 3.24 7.07
N PRO A 84 8.82 2.39 8.12
CA PRO A 84 8.25 2.66 9.45
C PRO A 84 8.72 3.95 10.12
N ILE A 85 9.88 4.48 9.73
CA ILE A 85 10.39 5.77 10.22
C ILE A 85 9.40 6.91 9.96
N ASN A 86 8.54 6.79 8.95
CA ASN A 86 7.55 7.80 8.61
C ASN A 86 6.22 7.63 9.38
N TYR A 87 5.99 6.54 10.11
CA TYR A 87 4.66 6.20 10.62
C TYR A 87 4.13 7.20 11.64
N ASP A 88 4.99 7.78 12.48
CA ASP A 88 4.56 8.83 13.41
C ASP A 88 4.17 10.12 12.70
N TRP A 89 4.84 10.46 11.60
CA TRP A 89 4.48 11.62 10.78
C TRP A 89 3.20 11.39 9.99
N LEU A 90 3.06 10.22 9.35
CA LEU A 90 1.86 9.84 8.62
C LEU A 90 0.63 9.75 9.54
N TRP A 91 0.83 9.31 10.79
CA TRP A 91 -0.19 9.33 11.83
C TRP A 91 -0.60 10.76 12.20
N GLN A 92 0.37 11.63 12.51
CA GLN A 92 0.11 13.04 12.87
C GLN A 92 -0.62 13.81 11.76
N LEU A 93 -0.37 13.45 10.49
CA LEU A 93 -0.98 14.06 9.32
C LEU A 93 -2.29 13.38 8.87
N ASN A 94 -2.79 12.39 9.61
CA ASN A 94 -4.01 11.61 9.29
C ASN A 94 -4.00 10.97 7.89
N VAL A 95 -2.82 10.52 7.41
CA VAL A 95 -2.69 9.93 6.07
C VAL A 95 -3.42 8.59 5.96
N ILE A 96 -3.64 7.87 7.07
CA ILE A 96 -4.41 6.62 7.07
C ILE A 96 -5.86 6.87 6.65
N ASP A 97 -6.48 7.96 7.11
CA ASP A 97 -7.83 8.31 6.72
C ASP A 97 -7.89 8.66 5.22
N LEU A 98 -6.87 9.38 4.73
CA LEU A 98 -6.70 9.68 3.31
C LEU A 98 -6.68 8.41 2.45
N PHE A 99 -5.92 7.40 2.87
CA PHE A 99 -5.80 6.12 2.17
C PHE A 99 -7.09 5.29 2.22
N LEU A 100 -7.87 5.36 3.30
CA LEU A 100 -9.16 4.65 3.42
C LEU A 100 -10.27 5.24 2.53
N GLY A 101 -9.96 6.26 1.70
CA GLY A 101 -10.95 7.02 0.95
C GLY A 101 -11.81 7.91 1.86
N GLY A 102 -11.47 7.97 3.14
CA GLY A 102 -12.16 8.72 4.16
C GLY A 102 -11.56 10.11 4.28
N PHE A 103 -12.15 11.08 3.59
CA PHE A 103 -12.35 12.33 4.33
C PHE A 103 -13.49 12.04 5.31
N PRO A 104 -13.24 11.96 6.63
CA PRO A 104 -14.30 12.34 7.53
C PRO A 104 -14.75 13.72 7.08
N MET A 105 -16.03 13.83 6.77
CA MET A 105 -16.96 14.83 7.27
C MET A 105 -16.37 15.66 8.44
N PHE A 106 -15.32 16.43 8.17
CA PHE A 106 -14.57 17.26 9.12
C PHE A 106 -13.98 18.50 8.43
N VAL A 107 -14.46 18.81 7.23
CA VAL A 107 -14.38 20.15 6.62
C VAL A 107 -15.77 20.81 6.72
N HIS A 108 -16.41 20.70 7.88
CA HIS A 108 -17.64 21.46 8.19
C HIS A 108 -17.59 22.21 9.53
N ILE A 109 -16.49 22.12 10.29
CA ILE A 109 -16.33 22.86 11.55
C ILE A 109 -15.71 24.27 11.34
N LEU A 110 -15.46 24.69 10.09
CA LEU A 110 -15.16 26.10 9.78
C LEU A 110 -16.16 26.77 8.82
N ALA A 111 -17.24 26.08 8.44
CA ALA A 111 -18.26 26.65 7.56
C ALA A 111 -19.62 26.68 8.28
N ASN A 112 -19.81 27.70 9.13
CA ASN A 112 -21.14 28.14 9.53
C ASN A 112 -21.94 28.49 8.27
N ARG A 113 -22.80 27.58 7.80
CA ARG A 113 -24.06 27.87 7.10
C ARG A 113 -24.83 26.58 6.82
N GLU A 114 -26.07 26.58 7.31
CA GLU A 114 -27.10 25.58 7.08
C GLU A 114 -27.31 25.38 5.57
N THR A 115 -26.78 24.27 5.04
CA THR A 115 -27.30 23.67 3.82
C THR A 115 -27.31 22.15 4.02
N PRO A 116 -28.38 21.45 3.63
CA PRO A 116 -28.44 19.99 3.75
C PRO A 116 -27.33 19.39 2.89
N PRO A 117 -26.65 18.32 3.34
CA PRO A 117 -25.49 17.81 2.64
C PRO A 117 -25.97 17.22 1.31
N ARG A 118 -25.78 18.00 0.23
CA ARG A 118 -25.52 17.38 -1.08
C ARG A 118 -24.36 16.43 -0.83
N ARG A 119 -24.50 15.18 -1.26
CA ARG A 119 -23.39 14.21 -1.36
C ARG A 119 -22.16 14.97 -1.87
N LEU A 120 -21.27 15.37 -0.98
CA LEU A 120 -19.94 15.83 -1.37
C LEU A 120 -19.38 14.60 -2.06
N GLN A 121 -19.09 14.73 -3.35
CA GLN A 121 -18.49 13.67 -4.15
C GLN A 121 -17.34 13.10 -3.33
N SER A 122 -17.53 11.90 -2.78
CA SER A 122 -16.42 11.15 -2.26
C SER A 122 -15.48 11.03 -3.45
N ILE A 123 -14.23 11.40 -3.26
CA ILE A 123 -13.17 11.24 -4.28
C ILE A 123 -12.95 9.75 -4.62
N SER A 124 -13.80 8.83 -4.15
CA SER A 124 -13.40 7.50 -3.70
C SER A 124 -14.06 6.32 -4.42
N ASP A 125 -15.02 6.51 -5.34
CA ASP A 125 -15.56 5.36 -6.10
C ASP A 125 -15.40 5.49 -7.62
N ALA A 126 -15.08 6.68 -8.14
CA ALA A 126 -14.94 6.89 -9.59
C ALA A 126 -13.49 6.87 -10.10
N ASP A 127 -12.51 7.13 -9.22
CA ASP A 127 -11.10 7.17 -9.61
C ASP A 127 -10.38 5.90 -9.14
N GLU A 128 -10.32 4.92 -10.04
CA GLU A 128 -9.67 3.63 -9.82
C GLU A 128 -8.22 3.78 -9.37
N LYS A 129 -7.51 4.83 -9.83
CA LYS A 129 -6.10 5.03 -9.48
C LYS A 129 -5.92 5.56 -8.07
N LEU A 130 -6.80 6.43 -7.61
CA LEU A 130 -6.77 6.85 -6.19
C LEU A 130 -7.08 5.67 -5.27
N ASN A 131 -8.01 4.80 -5.66
CA ASN A 131 -8.31 3.58 -4.90
C ASN A 131 -7.11 2.62 -4.86
N GLU A 132 -6.45 2.40 -6.01
CA GLU A 132 -5.24 1.58 -6.10
C GLU A 132 -4.13 2.11 -5.18
N PHE A 133 -3.83 3.41 -5.24
CA PHE A 133 -2.77 4.02 -4.42
C PHE A 133 -3.14 4.08 -2.94
N GLY A 134 -4.39 4.38 -2.60
CA GLY A 134 -4.88 4.35 -1.23
C GLY A 134 -4.76 2.97 -0.60
N MET A 135 -5.23 1.94 -1.31
CA MET A 135 -5.12 0.55 -0.86
C MET A 135 -3.66 0.07 -0.78
N GLY A 136 -2.80 0.48 -1.71
CA GLY A 136 -1.36 0.24 -1.61
C GLY A 136 -0.75 0.88 -0.35
N GLY A 137 -1.17 2.11 -0.02
CA GLY A 137 -0.78 2.81 1.20
C GLY A 137 -1.21 2.07 2.48
N ILE A 138 -2.47 1.65 2.58
CA ILE A 138 -2.95 0.84 3.73
C ILE A 138 -2.18 -0.47 3.83
N CYS A 139 -1.95 -1.16 2.71
CA CYS A 139 -1.22 -2.42 2.67
C CYS A 139 0.19 -2.25 3.26
N ASN A 140 0.90 -1.19 2.84
CA ASN A 140 2.21 -0.85 3.35
C ASN A 140 2.21 -0.54 4.85
N ILE A 141 1.22 0.22 5.34
CA ILE A 141 1.06 0.56 6.77
C ILE A 141 0.75 -0.67 7.63
N CYS A 142 -0.03 -1.60 7.09
CA CYS A 142 -0.45 -2.82 7.78
C CYS A 142 0.58 -3.94 7.73
N LEU A 143 1.69 -3.78 7.00
CA LEU A 143 2.70 -4.82 6.84
C LEU A 143 3.34 -5.12 8.22
N MET A 144 2.95 -6.24 8.81
CA MET A 144 3.46 -6.65 10.12
C MET A 144 4.90 -7.14 9.99
N ARG A 145 5.87 -6.34 10.41
CA ARG A 145 7.28 -6.78 10.44
C ARG A 145 7.66 -7.56 11.70
N ALA A 146 6.69 -7.83 12.58
CA ALA A 146 6.94 -8.27 13.95
C ALA A 146 7.15 -9.79 14.17
N CYS A 147 7.18 -10.64 13.14
CA CYS A 147 7.28 -12.10 13.35
C CYS A 147 8.27 -12.89 12.48
N VAL A 148 9.02 -12.29 11.54
CA VAL A 148 9.82 -13.11 10.60
C VAL A 148 11.24 -13.42 11.09
N PHE A 149 11.76 -12.74 12.12
CA PHE A 149 13.02 -13.17 12.71
C PHE A 149 12.89 -13.08 14.23
N GLY A 150 12.96 -14.24 14.89
CA GLY A 150 13.19 -14.36 16.32
C GLY A 150 14.58 -13.87 16.70
N ASP A 151 14.91 -12.65 16.31
CA ASP A 151 16.13 -11.96 16.68
C ASP A 151 15.83 -11.06 17.88
N PRO A 152 16.10 -11.51 19.12
CA PRO A 152 15.95 -10.69 20.32
C PRO A 152 16.90 -9.49 20.35
N ALA A 153 17.86 -9.38 19.42
CA ALA A 153 18.82 -8.29 19.37
C ALA A 153 18.42 -7.11 18.46
N PHE A 154 17.34 -7.21 17.66
CA PHE A 154 16.85 -6.06 16.89
C PHE A 154 15.99 -5.15 17.79
N HIS A 155 16.66 -4.49 18.73
CA HIS A 155 16.19 -3.27 19.36
C HIS A 155 16.08 -2.17 18.28
N ILE A 156 15.01 -2.20 17.48
CA ILE A 156 14.52 -0.94 16.92
C ILE A 156 14.16 -0.09 18.13
N SER A 157 14.75 1.10 18.23
CA SER A 157 14.33 2.12 19.19
C SER A 157 12.80 2.09 19.31
N ASN A 158 12.30 1.97 20.54
CA ASN A 158 10.94 1.61 20.99
C ASN A 158 9.69 2.18 20.25
N GLY A 159 9.82 2.96 19.16
CA GLY A 159 8.74 3.54 18.37
C GLY A 159 8.21 2.72 17.18
N SER A 160 9.05 1.96 16.46
CA SER A 160 8.56 1.32 15.21
C SER A 160 7.60 0.15 15.47
N ARG A 161 7.89 -0.72 16.45
CA ARG A 161 7.03 -1.87 16.78
C ARG A 161 5.68 -1.44 17.36
N THR A 162 5.61 -0.25 17.98
CA THR A 162 4.38 0.33 18.52
C THR A 162 3.57 1.05 17.47
N ALA A 163 4.22 1.68 16.48
CA ALA A 163 3.55 2.36 15.37
C ALA A 163 2.78 1.38 14.47
N ASP A 164 3.37 0.24 14.08
CA ASP A 164 2.70 -0.80 13.28
C ASP A 164 1.42 -1.28 13.98
N LYS A 165 1.53 -1.55 15.30
CA LYS A 165 0.41 -1.96 16.14
C LYS A 165 -0.65 -0.87 16.22
N ARG A 166 -0.27 0.39 16.46
CA ARG A 166 -1.18 1.54 16.53
C ARG A 166 -1.99 1.69 15.25
N ASN A 167 -1.35 1.58 14.09
CA ASN A 167 -2.01 1.76 12.81
C ASN A 167 -3.05 0.65 12.55
N LYS A 168 -2.70 -0.61 12.84
CA LYS A 168 -3.64 -1.74 12.76
C LYS A 168 -4.79 -1.61 13.75
N ASP A 169 -4.50 -1.23 14.99
CA ASP A 169 -5.51 -1.02 16.03
C ASP A 169 -6.49 0.08 15.61
N TYR A 170 -6.00 1.18 15.00
CA TYR A 170 -6.84 2.24 14.47
C TYR A 170 -7.77 1.74 13.37
N ILE A 171 -7.24 1.00 12.39
CA ILE A 171 -8.05 0.45 11.30
C ILE A 171 -9.11 -0.53 11.85
N ASN A 172 -8.73 -1.40 12.79
CA ASN A 172 -9.65 -2.33 13.44
C ASN A 172 -10.64 -1.68 14.42
N SER A 173 -10.37 -0.46 14.90
CA SER A 173 -11.22 0.21 15.90
C SER A 173 -12.60 0.59 15.38
N LYS A 174 -12.76 0.71 14.04
CA LYS A 174 -14.01 1.11 13.40
C LYS A 174 -14.44 0.04 12.39
N PRO A 175 -15.60 -0.62 12.57
CA PRO A 175 -16.12 -1.58 11.60
C PRO A 175 -16.28 -1.00 10.19
N GLY A 176 -16.56 0.32 10.09
CA GLY A 176 -16.64 1.03 8.82
C GLY A 176 -15.34 0.99 8.01
N ASN A 177 -14.17 1.04 8.66
CA ASN A 177 -12.88 0.96 7.96
C ASN A 177 -12.68 -0.43 7.32
N ILE A 178 -13.02 -1.49 8.07
CA ILE A 178 -12.98 -2.87 7.55
C ILE A 178 -13.98 -3.03 6.41
N ALA A 179 -15.18 -2.47 6.54
CA ALA A 179 -16.19 -2.50 5.48
C ALA A 179 -15.71 -1.81 4.20
N SER A 180 -15.04 -0.66 4.30
CA SER A 180 -14.43 0.03 3.15
C SER A 180 -13.40 -0.83 2.45
N ILE A 181 -12.59 -1.60 3.19
CA ILE A 181 -11.60 -2.52 2.62
C ILE A 181 -12.30 -3.71 1.94
N ILE A 182 -13.34 -4.29 2.56
CA ILE A 182 -14.11 -5.39 1.98
C ILE A 182 -14.80 -4.96 0.68
N ALA A 183 -15.30 -3.72 0.61
CA ALA A 183 -15.94 -3.19 -0.60
C ALA A 183 -15.02 -3.25 -1.83
N ARG A 184 -13.70 -3.04 -1.62
CA ARG A 184 -12.67 -3.10 -2.67
C ARG A 184 -12.45 -4.50 -3.27
N LEU A 185 -12.98 -5.55 -2.64
CA LEU A 185 -12.99 -6.88 -3.27
C LEU A 185 -13.92 -6.95 -4.49
N SER A 186 -14.73 -5.93 -4.75
CA SER A 186 -15.60 -5.89 -5.94
C SER A 186 -15.05 -5.00 -7.06
N ASP A 187 -13.86 -4.42 -6.88
CA ASP A 187 -13.23 -3.56 -7.88
C ASP A 187 -12.67 -4.41 -9.05
N ASP A 188 -12.70 -3.86 -10.26
CA ASP A 188 -12.15 -4.51 -11.47
C ASP A 188 -10.61 -4.51 -11.50
N ASN A 189 -9.99 -3.61 -10.75
CA ASN A 189 -8.53 -3.49 -10.67
C ASN A 189 -7.94 -4.58 -9.77
N GLU A 190 -7.23 -5.52 -10.38
CA GLU A 190 -6.63 -6.67 -9.67
C GLU A 190 -5.63 -6.27 -8.57
N GLU A 191 -4.87 -5.17 -8.74
CA GLU A 191 -3.93 -4.72 -7.71
C GLU A 191 -4.67 -4.17 -6.49
N THR A 192 -5.78 -3.47 -6.70
CA THR A 192 -6.66 -3.03 -5.62
C THR A 192 -7.23 -4.22 -4.85
N VAL A 193 -7.71 -5.25 -5.56
CA VAL A 193 -8.25 -6.48 -4.96
C VAL A 193 -7.15 -7.25 -4.20
N LEU A 194 -5.97 -7.42 -4.79
CA LEU A 194 -4.82 -8.06 -4.16
C LEU A 194 -4.43 -7.37 -2.85
N ASN A 195 -4.35 -6.04 -2.87
CA ASN A 195 -4.08 -5.24 -1.68
C ASN A 195 -5.19 -5.41 -0.63
N ALA A 196 -6.46 -5.39 -1.04
CA ALA A 196 -7.59 -5.58 -0.13
C ALA A 196 -7.53 -6.95 0.58
N ILE A 197 -7.31 -8.05 -0.16
CA ILE A 197 -7.17 -9.39 0.43
C ILE A 197 -6.02 -9.40 1.45
N THR A 198 -4.86 -8.88 1.05
CA THR A 198 -3.66 -8.83 1.89
C THR A 198 -3.89 -8.05 3.18
N ILE A 199 -4.55 -6.89 3.09
CA ILE A 199 -4.90 -6.06 4.26
C ILE A 199 -5.84 -6.83 5.18
N LEU A 200 -6.87 -7.49 4.65
CA LEU A 200 -7.80 -8.28 5.46
C LEU A 200 -7.05 -9.38 6.23
N MET A 201 -6.11 -10.09 5.60
CA MET A 201 -5.24 -11.06 6.28
C MET A 201 -4.47 -10.41 7.45
N PHE A 202 -3.92 -9.21 7.25
CA PHE A 202 -3.16 -8.48 8.27
C PHE A 202 -4.01 -7.94 9.42
N LEU A 203 -5.32 -7.79 9.21
CA LEU A 203 -6.25 -7.24 10.17
C LEU A 203 -7.02 -8.30 10.95
N VAL A 204 -6.94 -9.58 10.59
CA VAL A 204 -7.62 -10.65 11.35
C VAL A 204 -7.07 -10.74 12.77
N THR A 205 -7.95 -10.46 13.73
CA THR A 205 -7.75 -10.59 15.18
C THR A 205 -8.99 -11.22 15.79
N PRO A 206 -8.97 -11.74 17.03
CA PRO A 206 -10.18 -12.25 17.67
C PRO A 206 -11.37 -11.27 17.65
N ALA A 207 -11.11 -9.95 17.75
CA ALA A 207 -12.14 -8.92 17.74
C ALA A 207 -12.68 -8.60 16.32
N SER A 208 -11.81 -8.63 15.30
CA SER A 208 -12.16 -8.28 13.92
C SER A 208 -12.68 -9.47 13.10
N LYS A 209 -12.46 -10.72 13.54
CA LYS A 209 -12.92 -11.95 12.88
C LYS A 209 -14.39 -11.89 12.45
N ARG A 210 -15.27 -11.40 13.33
CA ARG A 210 -16.72 -11.27 13.06
C ARG A 210 -17.09 -10.35 11.90
N TYR A 211 -16.18 -9.47 11.48
CA TYR A 211 -16.39 -8.55 10.36
C TYR A 211 -15.72 -9.02 9.07
N ILE A 212 -14.62 -9.77 9.18
CA ILE A 212 -13.80 -10.19 8.03
C ILE A 212 -14.17 -11.61 7.58
N ILE A 213 -14.34 -12.53 8.52
CA ILE A 213 -14.60 -13.95 8.25
C ILE A 213 -16.11 -14.15 8.12
N ILE A 214 -16.66 -13.65 7.01
CA ILE A 214 -18.09 -13.66 6.70
C ILE A 214 -18.35 -14.29 5.32
N GLU A 215 -19.56 -14.79 5.13
CA GLU A 215 -19.94 -15.52 3.90
C GLU A 215 -19.73 -14.74 2.59
N PRO A 216 -20.02 -13.41 2.52
CA PRO A 216 -19.72 -12.63 1.31
C PRO A 216 -18.24 -12.61 0.94
N VAL A 217 -17.35 -12.52 1.94
CA VAL A 217 -15.89 -12.56 1.73
C VAL A 217 -15.47 -13.95 1.28
N LYS A 218 -15.97 -15.01 1.94
CA LYS A 218 -15.72 -16.41 1.55
C LYS A 218 -16.09 -16.67 0.09
N SER A 219 -17.28 -16.23 -0.32
CA SER A 219 -17.78 -16.37 -1.69
C SER A 219 -16.87 -15.68 -2.71
N GLN A 220 -16.38 -14.47 -2.41
CA GLN A 220 -15.41 -13.79 -3.28
C GLN A 220 -14.07 -14.55 -3.35
N MET A 221 -13.55 -15.05 -2.22
CA MET A 221 -12.30 -15.81 -2.24
C MET A 221 -12.40 -17.08 -3.10
N PHE A 222 -13.52 -17.80 -3.09
CA PHE A 222 -13.71 -18.95 -4.00
C PHE A 222 -13.69 -18.56 -5.48
N ARG A 223 -14.30 -17.42 -5.83
CA ARG A 223 -14.25 -16.88 -7.21
C ARG A 223 -12.81 -16.57 -7.60
N PHE A 224 -12.07 -15.89 -6.72
CA PHE A 224 -10.68 -15.52 -6.96
C PHE A 224 -9.75 -16.72 -7.03
N ALA A 225 -9.97 -17.75 -6.21
CA ALA A 225 -9.19 -18.99 -6.24
C ALA A 225 -9.24 -19.72 -7.59
N SER A 226 -10.26 -19.43 -8.41
CA SER A 226 -10.46 -19.95 -9.77
C SER A 226 -10.04 -18.95 -10.86
N SER A 227 -9.47 -17.81 -10.51
CA SER A 227 -9.04 -16.77 -11.45
C SER A 227 -7.87 -17.25 -12.33
N PRO A 228 -7.79 -16.83 -13.61
CA PRO A 228 -6.62 -17.06 -14.44
C PRO A 228 -5.37 -16.29 -13.95
N ASN A 229 -5.53 -15.25 -13.12
CA ASN A 229 -4.40 -14.55 -12.52
C ASN A 229 -3.82 -15.38 -11.36
N PRO A 230 -2.59 -15.90 -11.47
CA PRO A 230 -2.01 -16.78 -10.45
C PRO A 230 -1.76 -16.07 -9.11
N ARG A 231 -1.47 -14.77 -9.10
CA ARG A 231 -1.28 -14.01 -7.84
C ARG A 231 -2.58 -13.97 -7.05
N LEU A 232 -3.67 -13.62 -7.73
CA LEU A 232 -4.99 -13.52 -7.14
C LEU A 232 -5.54 -14.88 -6.71
N ALA A 233 -5.36 -15.91 -7.54
CA ALA A 233 -5.77 -17.26 -7.22
C ALA A 233 -5.01 -17.84 -6.02
N ASN A 234 -3.69 -17.62 -5.95
CA ASN A 234 -2.88 -18.15 -4.86
C ASN A 234 -3.20 -17.46 -3.53
N ILE A 235 -3.30 -16.13 -3.49
CA ILE A 235 -3.60 -15.42 -2.23
C ILE A 235 -5.00 -15.75 -1.71
N ALA A 236 -5.99 -15.92 -2.59
CA ALA A 236 -7.34 -16.32 -2.20
C ALA A 236 -7.39 -17.74 -1.63
N LYS A 237 -6.61 -18.68 -2.19
CA LYS A 237 -6.47 -20.04 -1.64
C LYS A 237 -5.86 -20.02 -0.25
N VAL A 238 -4.80 -19.25 -0.05
CA VAL A 238 -4.18 -19.08 1.29
C VAL A 238 -5.19 -18.49 2.27
N PHE A 239 -5.96 -17.47 1.86
CA PHE A 239 -7.01 -16.90 2.71
C PHE A 239 -8.06 -17.95 3.13
N LEU A 240 -8.52 -18.77 2.19
CA LEU A 240 -9.49 -19.83 2.48
C LEU A 240 -8.91 -20.87 3.46
N GLN A 241 -7.68 -21.31 3.23
CA GLN A 241 -6.97 -22.27 4.08
C GLN A 241 -6.81 -21.73 5.50
N ASP A 242 -6.33 -20.50 5.65
CA ASP A 242 -6.01 -19.95 6.97
C ASP A 242 -7.25 -19.62 7.82
N TYR A 243 -8.39 -19.31 7.19
CA TYR A 243 -9.53 -18.71 7.89
C TYR A 243 -10.88 -19.43 7.72
N PHE A 244 -11.03 -20.33 6.76
CA PHE A 244 -12.30 -21.00 6.47
C PHE A 244 -12.21 -22.53 6.41
N GLU A 245 -11.02 -23.13 6.43
CA GLU A 245 -10.88 -24.56 6.67
C GLU A 245 -11.02 -24.84 8.17
N GLU A 246 -11.86 -25.81 8.54
CA GLU A 246 -11.88 -26.30 9.91
C GLU A 246 -10.61 -27.13 10.14
N PRO A 247 -9.95 -26.99 11.31
CA PRO A 247 -8.86 -27.90 11.64
C PRO A 247 -9.40 -29.33 11.57
N GLU A 248 -8.76 -30.18 10.76
CA GLU A 248 -9.05 -31.61 10.73
C GLU A 248 -9.11 -32.10 12.18
N GLN A 249 -10.29 -32.57 12.59
CA GLN A 249 -10.48 -33.20 13.88
C GLN A 249 -9.60 -34.46 13.90
N GLN A 250 -8.41 -34.36 14.51
CA GLN A 250 -7.62 -35.50 14.95
C GLN A 250 -7.99 -35.84 16.39
#